data_AF-A0A0P0N1W9-F1
#
_entry.id   AF-A0A0P0N1W9-F1
#
_cell.length_a   1.000
_cell.length_b   1.000
_cell.length_c   1.000
_cell.angle_alpha   90.00
_cell.angle_beta   90.00
_cell.angle_gamma   90.00
#
_symmetry.space_group_name_H-M   'P 1'
#
loop_
_entity.id
_entity.type
_entity.pdbx_description
1 polymer ?
#
loop_
_entity_poly.entity_id
_entity_poly.type
_entity_poly.pdbx_seq_one_letter_code
_entity_poly.pdbx_strand_id
1 'polypeptide(L)'
;MRQLADYAMIAFIEAIKKGFPIYAKKFMSDVILVRNRHGRGILYVNHINMDDGSRYITVAADKYSVWGVRVVRIKDGEIIEVNEHLVPDAIGQHIELISTYEVDVWSKRLKLFNKRRKVDDVPDLLKPFERMGARIMYIDDIFDYLVVFDDVVPVWYNKLTGKIDDSREWLKAMGLLPKELENVELKV
;
A
#
# COMPACT_ATOMS: atom_id res chain seq x y z
N MET A 1 -15.15 15.89 -14.12
CA MET A 1 -15.75 14.86 -13.23
C MET A 1 -14.70 13.79 -12.98
N ARG A 2 -14.40 13.41 -11.73
CA ARG A 2 -13.44 12.31 -11.44
C ARG A 2 -14.00 10.98 -11.94
N GLN A 3 -13.14 10.18 -12.58
CA GLN A 3 -13.46 8.83 -13.05
C GLN A 3 -13.36 7.82 -11.89
N LEU A 4 -13.94 6.63 -12.04
CA LEU A 4 -13.93 5.60 -10.99
C LEU A 4 -12.50 5.21 -10.58
N ALA A 5 -11.62 5.02 -11.57
CA ALA A 5 -10.22 4.71 -11.33
C ALA A 5 -9.48 5.82 -10.59
N ASP A 6 -9.87 7.09 -10.73
CA ASP A 6 -9.26 8.18 -9.97
C ASP A 6 -9.52 8.04 -8.47
N TYR A 7 -10.71 7.57 -8.08
CA TYR A 7 -11.03 7.31 -6.67
C TYR A 7 -10.28 6.09 -6.13
N ALA A 8 -10.27 4.98 -6.86
CA ALA A 8 -9.54 3.78 -6.44
C ALA A 8 -8.02 4.05 -6.30
N MET A 9 -7.44 4.84 -7.20
CA MET A 9 -6.02 5.23 -7.14
C MET A 9 -5.64 5.93 -5.83
N ILE A 10 -6.57 6.59 -5.13
CA ILE A 10 -6.29 7.21 -3.82
C ILE A 10 -5.91 6.15 -2.79
N ALA A 11 -6.70 5.07 -2.68
CA ALA A 11 -6.38 3.96 -1.77
C ALA A 11 -5.06 3.28 -2.14
N PHE A 12 -4.78 3.12 -3.44
CA PHE A 12 -3.53 2.55 -3.93
C PHE A 12 -2.33 3.41 -3.58
N ILE A 13 -2.41 4.72 -3.80
CA ILE A 13 -1.33 5.65 -3.46
C ILE A 13 -1.06 5.63 -1.95
N GLU A 14 -2.11 5.62 -1.11
CA GLU A 14 -1.94 5.54 0.34
C GLU A 14 -1.32 4.21 0.79
N ALA A 15 -1.69 3.08 0.17
CA ALA A 15 -1.04 1.79 0.43
C ALA A 15 0.45 1.81 0.03
N ILE A 16 0.77 2.36 -1.14
CA ILE A 16 2.14 2.44 -1.67
C ILE A 16 3.00 3.37 -0.82
N LYS A 17 2.49 4.54 -0.41
CA LYS A 17 3.17 5.43 0.54
C LYS A 17 3.51 4.71 1.84
N LYS A 18 2.63 3.81 2.30
CA LYS A 18 2.86 2.97 3.48
C LYS A 18 3.74 1.74 3.21
N GLY A 19 4.36 1.67 2.04
CA GLY A 19 5.36 0.67 1.68
C GLY A 19 4.78 -0.61 1.08
N PHE A 20 3.54 -0.62 0.59
CA PHE A 20 3.06 -1.78 -0.16
C PHE A 20 3.79 -1.87 -1.52
N PRO A 21 4.51 -2.96 -1.84
CA PRO A 21 5.49 -3.00 -2.92
C PRO A 21 4.84 -3.27 -4.28
N ILE A 22 4.03 -2.32 -4.73
CA ILE A 22 3.37 -2.35 -6.04
C ILE A 22 3.55 -1.02 -6.77
N TYR A 23 3.58 -1.10 -8.09
CA TYR A 23 3.30 0.01 -8.98
C TYR A 23 1.82 -0.04 -9.38
N ALA A 24 1.16 1.11 -9.42
CA ALA A 24 -0.21 1.22 -9.88
C ALA A 24 -0.40 2.47 -10.74
N LYS A 25 -1.11 2.34 -11.85
CA LYS A 25 -1.40 3.47 -12.74
C LYS A 25 -2.79 3.34 -13.32
N LYS A 26 -3.54 4.45 -13.34
CA LYS A 26 -4.77 4.54 -14.12
C LYS A 26 -4.47 4.27 -15.59
N PHE A 27 -5.14 3.27 -16.15
CA PHE A 27 -5.02 2.89 -17.56
C PHE A 27 -6.22 3.41 -18.37
N MET A 28 -7.43 3.22 -17.83
CA MET A 28 -8.69 3.77 -18.37
C MET A 28 -9.56 4.31 -17.24
N SER A 29 -10.77 4.79 -17.55
CA SER A 29 -11.71 5.37 -16.58
C SER A 29 -12.09 4.46 -15.42
N ASP A 30 -12.07 3.16 -15.65
CA ASP A 30 -12.52 2.06 -14.78
C ASP A 30 -11.45 0.96 -14.69
N VAL A 31 -10.20 1.27 -15.06
CA VAL A 31 -9.12 0.26 -15.15
C VAL A 31 -7.82 0.79 -14.53
N ILE A 32 -7.24 -0.01 -13.65
CA ILE A 32 -5.91 0.21 -13.05
C ILE A 32 -4.97 -0.87 -13.55
N LEU A 33 -3.84 -0.46 -14.11
CA LEU A 33 -2.70 -1.35 -14.37
C LEU A 33 -1.89 -1.45 -13.07
N VAL A 34 -1.58 -2.68 -12.66
CA VAL A 34 -0.74 -2.97 -11.50
C VAL A 34 0.47 -3.81 -11.90
N ARG A 35 1.58 -3.60 -11.21
CA ARG A 35 2.81 -4.38 -11.39
C ARG A 35 3.52 -4.54 -10.05
N ASN A 36 4.11 -5.71 -9.83
CA ASN A 36 5.05 -5.93 -8.73
C ASN A 36 6.21 -6.80 -9.22
N ARG A 37 7.00 -7.37 -8.29
CA ARG A 37 8.15 -8.22 -8.62
C ARG A 37 7.80 -9.53 -9.32
N HIS A 38 6.56 -10.00 -9.19
CA HIS A 38 6.10 -11.28 -9.74
C HIS A 38 5.49 -11.12 -11.14
N GLY A 39 4.90 -9.97 -11.43
CA GLY A 39 4.30 -9.74 -12.74
C GLY A 39 3.51 -8.45 -12.85
N ARG A 40 2.61 -8.43 -13.81
CA ARG A 40 1.69 -7.32 -14.09
C ARG A 40 0.28 -7.86 -14.28
N GLY A 41 -0.71 -7.08 -13.85
CA GLY A 41 -2.12 -7.41 -13.99
C GLY A 41 -2.96 -6.17 -14.21
N ILE A 42 -4.23 -6.40 -14.54
CA ILE A 42 -5.22 -5.34 -14.70
C ILE A 42 -6.29 -5.55 -13.66
N LEU A 43 -6.70 -4.47 -13.00
CA LEU A 43 -7.83 -4.44 -12.09
C LEU A 43 -8.93 -3.54 -12.64
N TYR A 44 -10.16 -4.02 -12.54
CA TYR A 44 -11.35 -3.29 -12.94
C TYR A 44 -12.00 -2.63 -11.73
N VAL A 45 -12.48 -1.41 -11.94
CA VAL A 45 -13.02 -0.54 -10.91
C VAL A 45 -14.51 -0.34 -11.16
N ASN A 46 -15.32 -0.81 -10.22
CA ASN A 46 -16.77 -0.69 -10.23
C ASN A 46 -17.24 0.13 -9.03
N HIS A 47 -18.56 0.34 -8.93
CA HIS A 47 -19.17 0.93 -7.73
C HIS A 47 -20.39 0.15 -7.28
N ILE A 48 -20.67 0.22 -5.98
CA ILE A 48 -21.85 -0.34 -5.34
C ILE A 48 -22.55 0.78 -4.58
N ASN A 49 -23.81 1.04 -4.91
CA ASN A 49 -24.62 2.04 -4.20
C ASN A 49 -25.17 1.44 -2.90
N MET A 50 -25.23 2.27 -1.86
CA MET A 50 -25.73 1.92 -0.53
C MET A 50 -27.06 2.66 -0.27
N ASP A 51 -27.90 2.10 0.59
CA ASP A 51 -29.21 2.66 0.93
C ASP A 51 -29.13 4.03 1.62
N ASP A 52 -27.98 4.36 2.22
CA ASP A 52 -27.73 5.63 2.91
C ASP A 52 -27.28 6.77 1.97
N GLY A 53 -27.39 6.55 0.65
CA GLY A 53 -26.97 7.48 -0.40
C GLY A 53 -25.47 7.51 -0.67
N SER A 54 -24.67 6.73 0.06
CA SER A 54 -23.25 6.57 -0.23
C SER A 54 -23.01 5.52 -1.32
N ARG A 55 -21.80 5.49 -1.88
CA ARG A 55 -21.35 4.43 -2.79
C ARG A 55 -19.95 3.97 -2.42
N TYR A 56 -19.70 2.67 -2.51
CA TYR A 56 -18.38 2.09 -2.44
C TYR A 56 -17.77 2.00 -3.84
N ILE A 57 -16.49 2.36 -3.95
CA ILE A 57 -15.65 2.03 -5.10
C ILE A 57 -15.03 0.67 -4.82
N THR A 58 -15.21 -0.25 -5.76
CA THR A 58 -14.76 -1.63 -5.64
C THR A 58 -13.75 -1.98 -6.71
N VAL A 59 -12.76 -2.81 -6.37
CA VAL A 59 -11.71 -3.24 -7.29
C VAL A 59 -11.72 -4.77 -7.41
N ALA A 60 -11.60 -5.28 -8.64
CA ALA A 60 -11.60 -6.72 -8.92
C ALA A 60 -10.67 -7.10 -10.07
N ALA A 61 -10.20 -8.35 -10.08
CA ALA A 61 -9.45 -8.92 -11.20
C ALA A 61 -10.32 -9.12 -12.46
N ASP A 62 -11.61 -9.39 -12.27
CA ASP A 62 -12.58 -9.58 -13.35
C ASP A 62 -13.58 -8.41 -13.45
N LYS A 63 -13.82 -7.96 -14.68
CA LYS A 63 -14.63 -6.77 -14.98
C LYS A 63 -16.04 -6.80 -14.41
N TYR A 64 -16.66 -7.98 -14.37
CA TYR A 64 -18.03 -8.18 -13.92
C TYR A 64 -18.12 -8.93 -12.59
N SER A 65 -17.03 -8.94 -11.81
CA SER A 65 -17.04 -9.60 -10.50
C SER A 65 -17.99 -8.90 -9.54
N VAL A 66 -18.88 -9.69 -8.94
CA VAL A 66 -19.75 -9.27 -7.82
C VAL A 66 -19.00 -9.25 -6.48
N TRP A 67 -17.75 -9.73 -6.44
CA TRP A 67 -16.92 -9.87 -5.25
C TRP A 67 -15.81 -8.81 -5.16
N GLY A 68 -16.02 -7.64 -5.78
CA GLY A 68 -15.04 -6.56 -5.76
C GLY A 68 -14.72 -6.06 -4.34
N VAL A 69 -13.45 -5.76 -4.09
CA VAL A 69 -12.94 -5.29 -2.79
C VAL A 69 -13.20 -3.80 -2.63
N ARG A 70 -13.81 -3.39 -1.52
CA ARG A 70 -14.28 -2.02 -1.25
C ARG A 70 -13.16 -1.11 -0.75
N VAL A 71 -12.53 -0.36 -1.65
CA VAL A 71 -11.33 0.43 -1.35
C VAL A 71 -11.59 1.88 -0.96
N VAL A 72 -12.72 2.46 -1.37
CA VAL A 72 -13.10 3.86 -1.05
C VAL A 72 -14.60 3.95 -0.87
N ARG A 73 -15.08 4.77 0.08
CA ARG A 73 -16.50 5.13 0.21
C ARG A 73 -16.69 6.62 -0.07
N ILE A 74 -17.72 6.94 -0.85
CA ILE A 74 -18.07 8.29 -1.27
C ILE A 74 -19.48 8.59 -0.81
N LYS A 75 -19.71 9.76 -0.22
CA LYS A 75 -21.04 10.30 0.09
C LYS A 75 -21.07 11.77 -0.28
N ASP A 76 -22.14 12.19 -0.96
CA ASP A 76 -22.34 13.58 -1.39
C ASP A 76 -21.17 14.16 -2.22
N GLY A 77 -20.46 13.30 -2.97
CA GLY A 77 -19.30 13.66 -3.78
C GLY A 77 -17.97 13.70 -3.02
N GLU A 78 -17.98 13.52 -1.71
CA GLU A 78 -16.81 13.52 -0.84
C GLU A 78 -16.37 12.11 -0.47
N ILE A 79 -15.06 11.92 -0.31
CA ILE A 79 -14.50 10.67 0.18
C ILE A 79 -14.61 10.66 1.70
N ILE A 80 -15.40 9.72 2.23
CA ILE A 80 -15.63 9.58 3.68
C ILE A 80 -14.85 8.41 4.28
N GLU A 81 -14.32 7.52 3.44
CA GLU A 81 -13.57 6.34 3.88
C GLU A 81 -12.55 5.96 2.80
N VAL A 82 -11.31 5.70 3.23
CA VAL A 82 -10.25 5.11 2.39
C VAL A 82 -9.78 3.84 3.08
N ASN A 83 -9.84 2.72 2.35
CA ASN A 83 -9.50 1.39 2.83
C ASN A 83 -8.24 0.88 2.14
N GLU A 84 -7.13 1.61 2.30
CA GLU A 84 -5.83 1.25 1.73
C GLU A 84 -5.35 -0.12 2.20
N HIS A 85 -5.77 -0.54 3.40
CA HIS A 85 -5.47 -1.86 3.96
C HIS A 85 -6.15 -3.02 3.24
N LEU A 86 -7.13 -2.76 2.36
CA LEU A 86 -7.77 -3.77 1.52
C LEU A 86 -7.18 -3.79 0.10
N VAL A 87 -6.24 -2.92 -0.23
CA VAL A 87 -5.55 -2.93 -1.54
C VAL A 87 -4.81 -4.27 -1.77
N PRO A 88 -4.11 -4.86 -0.78
CA PRO A 88 -3.49 -6.16 -0.98
C PRO A 88 -4.49 -7.26 -1.33
N ASP A 89 -5.68 -7.26 -0.73
CA ASP A 89 -6.77 -8.20 -1.05
C ASP A 89 -7.26 -8.04 -2.49
N ALA A 90 -7.32 -6.81 -3.01
CA ALA A 90 -7.66 -6.56 -4.42
C ALA A 90 -6.57 -7.10 -5.38
N ILE A 91 -5.29 -6.94 -5.02
CA ILE A 91 -4.18 -7.51 -5.80
C ILE A 91 -4.16 -9.03 -5.72
N GLY A 92 -4.49 -9.60 -4.55
CA GLY A 92 -4.52 -11.04 -4.29
C GLY A 92 -5.56 -11.82 -5.09
N GLN A 93 -6.49 -11.15 -5.77
CA GLN A 93 -7.36 -11.78 -6.75
C GLN A 93 -6.58 -12.28 -7.99
N HIS A 94 -5.41 -11.71 -8.27
CA HIS A 94 -4.42 -12.23 -9.23
C HIS A 94 -3.38 -13.06 -8.47
N ILE A 95 -3.60 -14.37 -8.41
CA ILE A 95 -2.75 -15.31 -7.63
C ILE A 95 -1.29 -15.31 -8.12
N GLU A 96 -1.05 -14.94 -9.36
CA GLU A 96 0.28 -14.81 -9.97
C GLU A 96 1.03 -13.55 -9.50
N LEU A 97 0.32 -12.54 -8.99
CA LEU A 97 0.95 -11.31 -8.51
C LEU A 97 1.41 -11.45 -7.07
N ILE A 98 0.61 -12.04 -6.19
CA ILE A 98 0.92 -12.05 -4.76
C ILE A 98 0.35 -13.31 -4.10
N SER A 99 1.15 -13.94 -3.24
CA SER A 99 0.67 -15.10 -2.48
C SER A 99 -0.33 -14.69 -1.39
N THR A 100 -1.22 -15.60 -0.99
CA THR A 100 -2.15 -15.37 0.13
C THR A 100 -1.43 -14.96 1.41
N TYR A 101 -0.24 -15.54 1.67
CA TYR A 101 0.59 -15.14 2.81
C TYR A 101 1.01 -13.67 2.74
N GLU A 102 1.47 -13.21 1.58
CA GLU A 102 1.87 -11.81 1.40
C GLU A 102 0.67 -10.87 1.48
N VAL A 103 -0.49 -11.26 0.98
CA VAL A 103 -1.76 -10.51 1.16
C VAL A 103 -2.04 -10.31 2.64
N ASP A 104 -2.03 -11.40 3.43
CA ASP A 104 -2.29 -11.34 4.87
C ASP A 104 -1.29 -10.44 5.62
N VAL A 105 0.00 -10.56 5.30
CA VAL A 105 1.06 -9.72 5.90
C VAL A 105 0.82 -8.25 5.59
N TRP A 106 0.57 -7.91 4.32
CA TRP A 106 0.40 -6.52 3.91
C TRP A 106 -0.91 -5.91 4.39
N SER A 107 -2.02 -6.63 4.32
CA SER A 107 -3.31 -6.15 4.84
C SER A 107 -3.21 -5.88 6.35
N LYS A 108 -2.52 -6.74 7.11
CA LYS A 108 -2.26 -6.49 8.55
C LYS A 108 -1.36 -5.28 8.80
N ARG A 109 -0.23 -5.16 8.08
CA ARG A 109 0.69 -4.02 8.18
C ARG A 109 -0.03 -2.69 7.97
N LEU A 110 -0.83 -2.60 6.91
CA LEU A 110 -1.57 -1.39 6.57
C LEU A 110 -2.69 -1.10 7.57
N LYS A 111 -3.44 -2.13 7.98
CA LYS A 111 -4.53 -2.00 8.96
C LYS A 111 -4.03 -1.52 10.33
N LEU A 112 -2.86 -1.99 10.75
CA LEU A 112 -2.28 -1.68 12.06
C LEU A 112 -1.32 -0.49 12.02
N PHE A 113 -1.16 0.18 10.88
CA PHE A 113 -0.21 1.27 10.69
C PHE A 113 -0.33 2.39 11.72
N ASN A 114 -1.55 2.69 12.18
CA ASN A 114 -1.82 3.74 13.18
C ASN A 114 -1.48 3.33 14.61
N LYS A 115 -1.16 2.06 14.87
CA LYS A 115 -0.64 1.59 16.17
C LYS A 115 0.88 1.75 16.30
N ARG A 116 1.56 2.26 15.27
CA ARG A 116 3.01 2.48 15.30
C ARG A 116 3.41 3.41 16.43
N ARG A 117 4.49 3.07 17.14
CA ARG A 117 5.09 3.89 18.19
C ARG A 117 6.55 4.19 17.89
N LYS A 118 7.06 5.28 18.49
CA LYS A 118 8.50 5.56 18.49
C LYS A 118 9.24 4.47 19.25
N VAL A 119 10.49 4.25 18.86
CA VAL A 119 11.41 3.34 19.55
C VAL A 119 12.58 4.11 20.10
N ASP A 120 13.07 3.69 21.26
CA ASP A 120 14.26 4.27 21.89
C ASP A 120 15.54 3.58 21.39
N ASP A 121 15.46 2.29 21.05
CA ASP A 121 16.59 1.51 20.53
C ASP A 121 16.29 1.04 19.11
N VAL A 122 17.00 1.66 18.16
CA VAL A 122 16.90 1.35 16.73
C VAL A 122 17.84 0.19 16.39
N PRO A 123 17.34 -0.88 15.72
CA PRO A 123 18.19 -1.97 15.25
C PRO A 123 19.36 -1.46 14.40
N ASP A 124 20.55 -2.03 14.56
CA ASP A 124 21.76 -1.58 13.86
C ASP A 124 21.59 -1.47 12.34
N LEU A 125 20.83 -2.40 11.76
CA LEU A 125 20.46 -2.44 10.35
C LEU A 125 19.70 -1.19 9.87
N LEU A 126 18.94 -0.55 10.76
CA LEU A 126 18.11 0.61 10.44
C LEU A 126 18.76 1.95 10.83
N LYS A 127 19.86 1.93 11.61
CA LYS A 127 20.62 3.14 12.00
C LYS A 127 21.08 4.00 10.82
N PRO A 128 21.45 3.45 9.64
CA PRO A 128 21.76 4.28 8.48
C PRO A 128 20.61 5.22 8.09
N PHE A 129 19.36 4.74 8.13
CA PHE A 129 18.20 5.58 7.81
C PHE A 129 17.94 6.63 8.89
N GLU A 130 18.06 6.26 10.17
CA GLU A 130 17.92 7.21 11.28
C GLU A 130 18.93 8.37 11.15
N ARG A 131 20.19 8.07 10.83
CA ARG A 131 21.25 9.09 10.59
C ARG A 131 20.93 10.02 9.41
N MET A 132 20.10 9.58 8.48
CA MET A 132 19.63 10.36 7.35
C MET A 132 18.36 11.18 7.67
N GLY A 133 17.88 11.13 8.92
CA GLY A 133 16.70 11.87 9.37
C GLY A 133 15.40 11.06 9.34
N ALA A 134 15.46 9.74 9.11
CA ALA A 134 14.26 8.90 9.19
C ALA A 134 13.72 8.83 10.61
N ARG A 135 12.39 8.76 10.72
CA ARG A 135 11.75 8.27 11.94
C ARG A 135 11.67 6.75 11.87
N ILE A 136 12.27 6.06 12.83
CA ILE A 136 12.09 4.62 12.99
C ILE A 136 10.94 4.39 13.96
N MET A 137 9.97 3.60 13.54
CA MET A 137 8.79 3.27 14.32
C MET A 137 8.65 1.75 14.43
N TYR A 138 7.81 1.28 15.35
CA TYR A 138 7.55 -0.13 15.57
C TYR A 138 6.07 -0.41 15.82
N ILE A 139 5.59 -1.57 15.38
CA ILE A 139 4.23 -2.07 15.63
C ILE A 139 4.34 -3.41 16.37
N ASP A 140 3.94 -3.42 17.65
CA ASP A 140 4.07 -4.59 18.52
C ASP A 140 3.25 -5.79 18.02
N ASP A 141 2.03 -5.58 17.54
CA ASP A 141 1.10 -6.64 17.11
C ASP A 141 1.66 -7.53 15.98
N ILE A 142 2.58 -7.01 15.15
CA ILE A 142 3.15 -7.72 13.99
C ILE A 142 4.67 -7.79 14.02
N PHE A 143 5.28 -7.29 15.10
CA PHE A 143 6.72 -7.28 15.34
C PHE A 143 7.54 -6.66 14.20
N ASP A 144 6.99 -5.63 13.56
CA ASP A 144 7.63 -4.92 12.46
C ASP A 144 8.16 -3.57 12.89
N TYR A 145 9.40 -3.28 12.53
CA TYR A 145 9.93 -1.93 12.41
C TYR A 145 9.58 -1.36 11.03
N LEU A 146 9.42 -0.04 10.97
CA LEU A 146 9.22 0.69 9.73
C LEU A 146 10.05 1.98 9.74
N VAL A 147 10.66 2.26 8.60
CA VAL A 147 11.41 3.50 8.34
C VAL A 147 10.43 4.50 7.75
N VAL A 148 10.33 5.72 8.29
CA VAL A 148 9.41 6.77 7.81
C VAL A 148 10.18 8.04 7.43
N PHE A 149 10.05 8.46 6.17
CA PHE A 149 10.55 9.72 5.63
C PHE A 149 9.39 10.50 5.00
N ASP A 150 9.12 11.73 5.42
CA ASP A 150 8.08 12.58 4.83
C ASP A 150 6.75 11.85 4.57
N ASP A 151 6.35 11.05 5.56
CA ASP A 151 5.14 10.22 5.56
C ASP A 151 5.10 9.07 4.54
N VAL A 152 6.26 8.76 3.95
CA VAL A 152 6.51 7.59 3.10
C VAL A 152 7.31 6.54 3.86
N VAL A 153 7.02 5.27 3.60
CA VAL A 153 7.60 4.10 4.25
C VAL A 153 8.40 3.30 3.24
N PRO A 154 9.69 3.62 3.05
CA PRO A 154 10.54 2.90 2.10
C PRO A 154 10.85 1.46 2.53
N VAL A 155 10.89 1.18 3.84
CA VAL A 155 11.39 -0.09 4.36
C VAL A 155 10.54 -0.56 5.53
N TRP A 156 10.18 -1.84 5.49
CA TRP A 156 9.68 -2.61 6.62
C TRP A 156 10.72 -3.67 7.02
N TYR A 157 10.91 -3.87 8.32
CA TYR A 157 11.81 -4.89 8.86
C TYR A 157 11.10 -5.70 9.93
N ASN A 158 10.91 -6.99 9.68
CA ASN A 158 10.28 -7.88 10.62
C ASN A 158 11.30 -8.42 11.63
N LYS A 159 11.14 -8.06 12.90
CA LYS A 159 12.08 -8.42 13.96
C LYS A 159 12.18 -9.94 14.18
N LEU A 160 11.07 -10.67 14.02
CA LEU A 160 11.04 -12.11 14.30
C LEU A 160 11.70 -12.93 13.21
N THR A 161 11.47 -12.56 11.95
CA THR A 161 11.98 -13.31 10.79
C THR A 161 13.30 -12.75 10.25
N GLY A 162 13.69 -11.55 10.67
CA GLY A 162 14.83 -10.81 10.10
C GLY A 162 14.57 -10.31 8.67
N LYS A 163 13.35 -10.50 8.13
CA LYS A 163 13.03 -10.15 6.75
C LYS A 163 12.94 -8.64 6.58
N ILE A 164 13.58 -8.13 5.52
CA ILE A 164 13.43 -6.75 5.05
C ILE A 164 12.54 -6.75 3.80
N ASP A 165 11.53 -5.89 3.79
CA ASP A 165 10.76 -5.56 2.60
C ASP A 165 11.09 -4.12 2.19
N ASP A 166 11.86 -3.98 1.09
CA ASP A 166 12.25 -2.70 0.50
C ASP A 166 11.28 -2.32 -0.63
N SER A 167 10.64 -1.16 -0.48
CA SER A 167 9.64 -0.63 -1.43
C SER A 167 10.13 0.59 -2.21
N ARG A 168 11.42 0.95 -2.10
CA ARG A 168 11.96 2.15 -2.74
C ARG A 168 11.86 2.12 -4.25
N GLU A 169 12.04 0.97 -4.89
CA GLU A 169 11.84 0.83 -6.34
C GLU A 169 10.42 1.25 -6.75
N TRP A 170 9.41 0.77 -6.03
CA TRP A 170 8.00 1.03 -6.30
C TRP A 170 7.63 2.49 -6.01
N LEU A 171 8.12 3.03 -4.89
CA LEU A 171 7.98 4.44 -4.55
C LEU A 171 8.62 5.34 -5.60
N LYS A 172 9.82 4.99 -6.10
CA LYS A 172 10.51 5.74 -7.16
C LYS A 172 9.72 5.69 -8.46
N ALA A 173 9.24 4.51 -8.86
CA ALA A 173 8.41 4.35 -10.06
C ALA A 173 7.10 5.15 -10.00
N MET A 174 6.58 5.39 -8.80
CA MET A 174 5.39 6.21 -8.55
C MET A 174 5.68 7.71 -8.37
N GLY A 175 6.96 8.12 -8.36
CA GLY A 175 7.35 9.51 -8.07
C GLY A 175 7.08 9.93 -6.62
N LEU A 176 7.05 8.97 -5.70
CA LEU A 176 6.77 9.15 -4.27
C LEU A 176 8.02 9.02 -3.39
N LEU A 177 9.15 8.57 -3.93
CA LEU A 177 10.38 8.38 -3.14
C LEU A 177 11.04 9.74 -2.86
N PRO A 178 11.34 10.07 -1.58
CA PRO A 178 12.20 11.20 -1.24
C PRO A 178 13.58 11.11 -1.91
N LYS A 179 14.09 12.24 -2.40
CA LYS A 179 15.34 12.28 -3.20
C LYS A 179 16.55 11.78 -2.42
N GLU A 180 16.54 12.02 -1.11
CA GLU A 180 17.57 11.62 -0.14
C GLU A 180 17.78 10.10 -0.14
N LEU A 181 16.76 9.32 -0.53
CA LEU A 181 16.78 7.86 -0.50
C LEU A 181 17.19 7.19 -1.81
N GLU A 182 17.34 7.94 -2.91
CA GLU A 182 17.58 7.37 -4.24
C GLU A 182 18.92 6.62 -4.34
N ASN A 183 19.91 6.96 -3.52
CA ASN A 183 21.28 6.44 -3.59
C ASN A 183 21.71 5.65 -2.35
N VAL A 184 20.77 5.29 -1.47
CA VAL A 184 21.10 4.53 -0.25
C VAL A 184 21.22 3.05 -0.60
N GLU A 185 22.37 2.43 -0.33
CA GLU A 185 22.49 0.98 -0.40
C GLU A 185 22.05 0.34 0.92
N LEU A 186 21.11 -0.59 0.83
CA LEU A 186 20.79 -1.48 1.95
C LEU A 186 21.86 -2.57 1.97
N LYS A 187 22.73 -2.56 2.98
CA LYS A 187 23.57 -3.72 3.27
C LYS A 187 22.70 -4.73 4.01
N VAL A 188 22.22 -5.74 3.27
CA VAL A 188 21.50 -6.89 3.82
C VAL A 188 22.49 -8.03 4.03
#